data_AF-A0A961J8R8-F1
#
_entry.id   AF-A0A961J8R8-F1
#
_cell.length_a   1.000
_cell.length_b   1.000
_cell.length_c   1.000
_cell.angle_alpha   90.00
_cell.angle_beta   90.00
_cell.angle_gamma   90.00
#
_symmetry.space_group_name_H-M   'P 1'
#
loop_
_entity.id
_entity.type
_entity.pdbx_description
1 polymer ?
#
loop_
_entity_poly.entity_id
_entity_poly.type
_entity_poly.pdbx_seq_one_letter_code
_entity_poly.pdbx_strand_id
1 'polypeptide(L)'
;MGLILTGMYFTFASVQGDFGLFNRVQIDAEVRALTAERDALAAEMDSLANKTRRLSDSYLDLDLLDQQAREVLGLVRGDEIVLQ
;
A
#
# COMPACT_ATOMS: atom_id res chain seq x y z
N MET A 1 -54.28 8.80 -21.16
CA MET A 1 -53.35 7.68 -21.41
C MET A 1 -51.91 8.14 -21.59
N GLY A 2 -51.60 9.07 -22.51
CA GLY A 2 -50.22 9.55 -22.73
C GLY A 2 -49.51 10.12 -21.48
N LEU A 3 -50.19 10.96 -20.69
CA LEU A 3 -49.61 11.58 -19.49
C LEU A 3 -49.13 10.56 -18.43
N ILE A 4 -49.87 9.45 -18.28
CA ILE A 4 -49.55 8.39 -17.32
C ILE A 4 -48.31 7.62 -17.75
N LEU A 5 -48.17 7.36 -19.06
CA LEU A 5 -46.99 6.70 -19.63
C LEU A 5 -45.74 7.57 -19.48
N THR A 6 -45.86 8.88 -19.70
CA THR A 6 -44.74 9.82 -19.51
C THR A 6 -44.33 9.89 -18.02
N GLY A 7 -45.29 9.95 -17.10
CA GLY A 7 -44.99 9.94 -15.65
C GLY A 7 -44.31 8.65 -15.18
N MET A 8 -44.74 7.49 -15.67
CA MET A 8 -44.07 6.21 -15.39
C MET A 8 -42.65 6.17 -15.97
N TYR A 9 -42.45 6.65 -17.20
CA TYR A 9 -41.14 6.72 -17.83
C TYR A 9 -40.17 7.61 -17.04
N PHE A 10 -40.60 8.80 -16.61
CA PHE A 10 -39.77 9.68 -15.78
C PHE A 10 -39.44 9.04 -14.43
N THR A 11 -40.40 8.40 -13.76
CA THR A 11 -40.16 7.73 -12.47
C THR A 11 -39.15 6.58 -12.63
N PHE A 12 -39.28 5.78 -13.68
CA PHE A 12 -38.36 4.68 -13.99
C PHE A 12 -36.96 5.20 -14.37
N ALA A 13 -36.89 6.26 -15.19
CA ALA A 13 -35.64 6.89 -15.60
C ALA A 13 -34.93 7.63 -14.44
N SER A 14 -35.65 8.16 -13.45
CA SER A 14 -35.03 8.74 -12.25
C SER A 14 -34.46 7.68 -11.30
N VAL A 15 -35.01 6.46 -11.32
CA VAL A 15 -34.54 5.34 -10.51
C VAL A 15 -33.39 4.56 -11.17
N GLN A 16 -33.40 4.45 -12.52
CA GLN A 16 -32.38 3.72 -13.29
C GLN A 16 -31.36 4.59 -14.03
N GLY A 17 -31.62 5.87 -14.25
CA GLY A 17 -30.68 6.76 -14.93
C GLY A 17 -29.49 7.09 -14.04
N ASP A 18 -28.37 7.41 -14.67
CA ASP A 18 -27.03 7.67 -14.08
C ASP A 18 -26.99 8.73 -12.94
N PHE A 19 -28.10 9.42 -12.67
CA PHE A 19 -28.27 10.40 -11.59
C PHE A 19 -29.04 9.87 -10.36
N GLY A 20 -29.48 8.61 -10.38
CA GLY A 20 -30.16 7.97 -9.27
C GLY A 20 -29.24 7.68 -8.08
N LEU A 21 -29.84 7.57 -6.89
CA LEU A 21 -29.18 7.29 -5.59
C LEU A 21 -28.11 6.18 -5.66
N PHE A 22 -28.25 5.21 -6.57
CA PHE A 22 -27.31 4.12 -6.82
C PHE A 22 -25.93 4.57 -7.30
N ASN A 23 -25.82 5.62 -8.12
CA ASN A 23 -24.53 6.13 -8.57
C ASN A 23 -23.73 6.70 -7.39
N ARG A 24 -24.41 7.41 -6.49
CA ARG A 24 -23.77 7.95 -5.28
C ARG A 24 -23.28 6.86 -4.34
N VAL A 25 -24.07 5.80 -4.13
CA VAL A 25 -23.64 4.66 -3.31
C VAL A 25 -22.43 3.94 -3.91
N GLN A 26 -22.38 3.79 -5.24
CA GLN A 26 -21.23 3.21 -5.94
C GLN A 26 -19.98 4.08 -5.83
N ILE A 27 -20.10 5.38 -6.12
CA ILE A 27 -19.00 6.34 -5.99
C ILE A 27 -18.49 6.36 -4.54
N ASP A 28 -19.37 6.41 -3.55
CA ASP A 28 -18.97 6.42 -2.15
C ASP A 28 -18.27 5.10 -1.75
N ALA A 29 -18.66 3.96 -2.34
CA ALA A 29 -17.98 2.68 -2.14
C ALA A 29 -16.59 2.65 -2.78
N GLU A 30 -16.47 3.17 -4.01
CA GLU A 30 -15.21 3.29 -4.73
C GLU A 30 -14.23 4.23 -4.01
N VAL A 31 -14.71 5.39 -3.55
CA VAL A 31 -13.94 6.33 -2.74
C VAL A 31 -13.43 5.66 -1.46
N ARG A 32 -14.27 4.90 -0.76
CA ARG A 32 -13.83 4.14 0.43
C ARG A 32 -12.75 3.12 0.11
N ALA A 33 -12.91 2.36 -0.99
CA ALA A 33 -11.94 1.36 -1.40
C ALA A 33 -10.58 2.00 -1.75
N LEU A 34 -10.58 3.03 -2.57
CA LEU A 34 -9.37 3.76 -2.97
C LEU A 34 -8.70 4.45 -1.79
N THR A 35 -9.46 4.99 -0.84
CA THR A 35 -8.91 5.59 0.38
C THR A 35 -8.18 4.55 1.22
N ALA A 36 -8.78 3.36 1.40
CA ALA A 36 -8.15 2.27 2.15
C ALA A 36 -6.86 1.78 1.48
N GLU A 37 -6.85 1.67 0.15
CA GLU A 37 -5.64 1.30 -0.61
C GLU A 37 -4.54 2.35 -0.47
N ARG A 38 -4.89 3.64 -0.61
CA ARG A 38 -3.96 4.76 -0.42
C ARG A 38 -3.36 4.75 0.98
N ASP A 39 -4.17 4.53 2.00
CA ASP A 39 -3.71 4.51 3.39
C ASP A 39 -2.76 3.33 3.65
N ALA A 40 -3.03 2.16 3.06
CA ALA A 40 -2.14 1.00 3.13
C ALA A 40 -0.79 1.26 2.45
N LEU A 41 -0.81 1.86 1.25
CA LEU A 41 0.41 2.24 0.52
C LEU A 41 1.21 3.32 1.27
N ALA A 42 0.53 4.29 1.88
CA ALA A 42 1.19 5.31 2.70
C ALA A 42 1.91 4.68 3.91
N ALA A 43 1.26 3.72 4.58
CA ALA A 43 1.89 3.00 5.68
C ALA A 43 3.10 2.15 5.23
N GLU A 44 3.05 1.56 4.03
CA GLU A 44 4.18 0.86 3.44
C GLU A 44 5.34 1.82 3.12
N MET A 45 5.02 2.98 2.54
CA MET A 45 6.00 4.03 2.28
C MET A 45 6.67 4.51 3.57
N ASP A 46 5.91 4.71 4.65
CA ASP A 46 6.48 5.11 5.95
C ASP A 46 7.41 4.03 6.53
N SER A 47 7.05 2.75 6.38
CA SER A 47 7.90 1.62 6.77
C SER A 47 9.19 1.58 5.97
N LEU A 48 9.10 1.75 4.64
CA LEU A 48 10.26 1.82 3.74
C LEU A 48 11.13 3.03 4.04
N ALA A 49 10.54 4.21 4.23
CA ALA A 49 11.26 5.43 4.56
C ALA A 49 12.01 5.30 5.90
N ASN A 50 11.40 4.65 6.90
CA ASN A 50 12.07 4.35 8.17
C ASN A 50 13.26 3.40 7.96
N LYS A 51 13.07 2.30 7.20
CA LYS A 51 14.17 1.38 6.87
C LYS A 51 15.30 2.08 6.13
N THR A 52 15.00 2.87 5.10
CA THR A 52 15.98 3.65 4.35
C THR A 52 16.69 4.65 5.24
N ARG A 53 15.98 5.35 6.13
CA ARG A 53 16.59 6.27 7.09
C ARG A 53 17.53 5.56 8.07
N ARG A 54 17.16 4.36 8.54
CA ARG A 54 18.02 3.53 9.40
C ARG A 54 19.24 2.98 8.66
N LEU A 55 19.17 2.84 7.35
CA LEU A 55 20.28 2.42 6.49
C LEU A 55 21.14 3.60 6.02
N SER A 56 20.63 4.84 6.00
CA SER A 56 21.39 6.03 5.57
C SER A 56 22.24 6.58 6.72
N ASP A 57 23.50 6.14 6.79
CA ASP A 57 24.73 6.79 7.27
C ASP A 57 24.82 7.49 8.64
N SER A 58 23.73 7.97 9.25
CA SER A 58 23.75 8.61 10.58
C SER A 58 23.59 7.62 11.73
N TYR A 59 23.29 6.35 11.42
CA TYR A 59 23.18 5.21 12.33
C TYR A 59 23.79 3.92 11.73
N LEU A 60 24.54 4.05 10.63
CA LEU A 60 25.24 2.94 10.00
C LEU A 60 26.53 2.71 10.79
N ASP A 61 26.43 1.96 11.88
CA ASP A 61 27.58 1.54 12.66
C ASP A 61 28.44 0.64 11.75
N LEU A 62 29.52 1.20 11.21
CA LEU A 62 30.48 0.50 10.34
C LEU A 62 30.99 -0.78 11.01
N ASP A 63 31.00 -0.82 12.34
CA ASP A 63 31.33 -2.00 13.15
C ASP A 63 30.28 -3.12 13.04
N LEU A 64 28.98 -2.79 12.93
CA LEU A 64 27.92 -3.77 12.71
C LEU A 64 27.92 -4.30 11.27
N LEU A 65 28.33 -3.47 10.30
CA LEU A 65 28.53 -3.90 8.92
C LEU A 65 29.72 -4.86 8.82
N ASP A 66 30.83 -4.60 9.53
CA ASP A 66 31.96 -5.53 9.60
C ASP A 66 31.57 -6.85 10.28
N GLN A 67 30.80 -6.81 11.37
CA GLN A 67 30.27 -8.02 12.02
C GLN A 67 29.35 -8.83 11.09
N GLN A 68 28.40 -8.18 10.41
CA GLN A 68 27.46 -8.87 9.52
C GLN A 68 28.16 -9.38 8.25
N ALA A 69 29.13 -8.63 7.72
CA ALA A 69 30.00 -9.10 6.64
C ALA A 69 30.84 -10.29 7.09
N ARG A 70 31.34 -10.30 8.33
CA ARG A 70 32.14 -11.39 8.89
C ARG A 70 31.29 -12.63 9.24
N GLU A 71 30.03 -12.49 9.61
CA GLU A 71 29.10 -13.63 9.76
C GLU A 71 28.69 -14.23 8.41
N VAL A 72 28.39 -13.39 7.42
CA VAL A 72 27.94 -13.83 6.09
C VAL A 72 29.10 -14.37 5.24
N LEU A 73 30.30 -13.78 5.36
CA LEU A 73 31.50 -14.19 4.63
C LEU A 73 32.41 -15.13 5.44
N GLY A 74 32.17 -15.30 6.74
CA GLY A 74 32.96 -16.16 7.65
C GLY A 74 32.61 -17.64 7.64
N LEU A 75 31.71 -18.10 6.76
CA LEU A 75 31.48 -19.53 6.51
C LEU A 75 32.39 -20.12 5.42
N VAL A 76 33.35 -19.34 4.87
CA VAL A 76 34.33 -19.83 3.89
C VAL A 76 35.74 -19.30 4.15
N ARG A 77 36.37 -19.78 5.23
CA ARG A 77 37.81 -20.08 5.24
C ARG A 77 38.05 -21.28 6.15
N GLY A 78 38.27 -22.43 5.52
CA GLY A 78 38.49 -23.71 6.19
C GLY A 78 39.89 -23.90 6.79
N ASP A 79 40.77 -22.89 6.79
CA ASP A 79 42.22 -23.17 6.86
C ASP A 79 43.07 -22.22 7.72
N GLU A 80 42.56 -21.62 8.82
CA GLU A 80 43.44 -20.92 9.77
C GLU A 80 43.66 -21.71 11.08
N ILE A 81 44.89 -22.18 11.22
CA ILE A 81 45.44 -22.93 12.36
C ILE A 81 45.50 -22.01 13.58
N VAL A 82 44.80 -22.39 14.65
CA VAL A 82 44.97 -21.82 15.99
C VAL A 82 46.31 -22.30 16.54
N LEU A 83 47.28 -21.41 16.63
CA LEU A 83 48.46 -21.62 17.48
C LEU A 83 48.14 -21.14 18.90
N GLN A 84 48.50 -22.00 19.84
CA GLN A 84 48.35 -21.90 21.29
C GLN A 84 49.22 -20.79 21.90
#